data_AF-A0A1M7U1H5-F1
#
_entry.id   AF-A0A1M7U1H5-F1
#
_cell.length_a   1.000
_cell.length_b   1.000
_cell.length_c   1.000
_cell.angle_alpha   90.00
_cell.angle_beta   90.00
_cell.angle_gamma   90.00
#
_symmetry.space_group_name_H-M   'P 1'
#
loop_
_entity.id
_entity.type
_entity.pdbx_description
1 polymer ?
#
loop_
_entity_poly.entity_id
_entity_poly.type
_entity_poly.pdbx_seq_one_letter_code
_entity_poly.pdbx_strand_id
1 'polypeptide(L)' 'MKKSPRVTFVPKRIAEGEWQIEAHLSGTEVRYIKGLANKTEVHEWLDGNRKLAWLRSEGYAK' A
#
# COMPACT_ATOMS: atom_id res chain seq x y z
N MET A 1 10.12 22.40 -5.02
CA MET A 1 10.31 20.95 -4.75
C MET A 1 8.94 20.34 -4.47
N LYS A 2 8.34 19.64 -5.44
CA LYS A 2 7.02 19.00 -5.23
C LYS A 2 7.23 17.87 -4.23
N LYS A 3 6.73 18.03 -2.99
CA LYS A 3 6.67 16.94 -2.02
C LYS A 3 5.74 15.89 -2.63
N SER A 4 6.29 14.76 -3.08
CA SER A 4 5.47 13.61 -3.49
C SER A 4 4.48 13.32 -2.36
N PRO A 5 3.20 13.04 -2.68
CA PRO A 5 2.22 12.72 -1.66
C PRO A 5 2.77 11.58 -0.81
N ARG A 6 2.90 11.83 0.50
CA ARG A 6 3.44 10.84 1.43
C ARG A 6 2.34 9.82 1.68
N VAL A 7 2.41 8.71 0.97
CA VAL A 7 1.54 7.56 1.21
C VAL A 7 2.18 6.70 2.28
N THR A 8 1.51 6.55 3.41
CA THR A 8 1.93 5.66 4.47
C THR A 8 1.23 4.32 4.29
N PHE A 9 2.01 3.26 4.07
CA PHE A 9 1.47 1.92 3.93
C PHE A 9 1.57 1.19 5.27
N VAL A 10 0.42 0.76 5.79
CA VAL A 10 0.33 0.06 7.08
C VAL A 10 -0.15 -1.37 6.83
N PRO A 11 0.67 -2.39 7.12
CA PRO A 11 0.24 -3.77 6.98
C PRO A 11 -0.75 -4.13 8.09
N LYS A 12 -1.87 -4.75 7.72
CA LYS A 12 -2.94 -5.13 8.65
C LYS A 12 -3.40 -6.56 8.38
N ARG A 13 -3.39 -7.37 9.43
CA ARG A 13 -3.98 -8.71 9.41
C ARG A 13 -5.49 -8.59 9.63
N ILE A 14 -6.27 -9.12 8.70
CA ILE A 14 -7.73 -9.13 8.79
C ILE A 14 -8.21 -10.43 9.43
N ALA A 15 -7.63 -11.55 8.98
CA ALA A 15 -7.90 -12.87 9.53
C ALA A 15 -6.65 -13.76 9.46
N GLU A 16 -6.78 -15.02 9.87
CA GLU A 16 -5.75 -16.01 9.62
C GLU A 16 -5.64 -16.33 8.13
N GLY A 17 -4.45 -16.15 7.56
CA GLY A 17 -4.24 -16.29 6.13
C GLY A 17 -4.79 -15.13 5.30
N GLU A 18 -5.26 -14.03 5.93
CA GLU A 18 -5.77 -12.87 5.20
C GLU A 18 -5.15 -11.57 5.71
N TRP A 19 -4.39 -10.94 4.83
CA TRP A 19 -3.69 -9.69 5.06
C TRP A 19 -4.14 -8.63 4.05
N GLN A 20 -4.03 -7.39 4.49
CA GLN A 20 -4.22 -6.23 3.66
C GLN A 20 -3.16 -5.17 3.99
N ILE A 21 -3.02 -4.19 3.11
CA ILE A 21 -2.22 -2.99 3.35
C ILE A 21 -3.16 -1.79 3.28
N GLU A 22 -3.16 -0.99 4.34
CA GLU A 22 -3.86 0.29 4.41
C GLU A 22 -2.91 1.37 3.88
N ALA A 23 -3.24 1.96 2.74
CA ALA A 23 -2.51 3.08 2.17
C ALA A 23 -3.19 4.38 2.61
N HIS A 24 -2.59 5.04 3.59
CA HIS A 24 -3.04 6.31 4.13
C HIS A 24 -2.41 7.46 3.36
N LEU A 25 -3.24 8.25 2.69
CA LEU A 25 -2.81 9.46 2.00
C LEU A 25 -3.18 10.69 2.83
N SER A 26 -2.23 11.59 3.04
CA SER A 26 -2.53 12.87 3.69
C SER A 26 -3.50 13.70 2.83
N GLY A 27 -4.75 13.81 3.28
CA GLY A 27 -5.81 14.58 2.62
C GLY A 27 -6.74 13.77 1.72
N THR A 28 -6.71 12.44 1.77
CA THR A 28 -7.64 11.56 1.03
C THR A 28 -8.00 10.33 1.85
N GLU A 29 -9.03 9.62 1.41
CA GLU A 29 -9.49 8.37 1.98
C GLU A 29 -8.40 7.28 1.97
N VAL A 30 -8.45 6.42 2.99
CA VAL A 30 -7.56 5.27 3.11
C VAL A 30 -7.92 4.26 2.02
N ARG A 31 -6.91 3.83 1.26
CA ARG A 31 -7.07 2.76 0.27
C ARG A 31 -6.66 1.43 0.87
N TYR A 32 -7.37 0.37 0.49
CA TYR A 32 -7.12 -0.98 0.99
C TYR A 32 -6.62 -1.87 -0.14
N ILE A 33 -5.39 -2.36 0.00
CA ILE A 33 -4.82 -3.38 -0.88
C ILE A 33 -5.09 -4.72 -0.21
N LYS A 34 -6.03 -5.49 -0.77
CA LYS A 34 -6.43 -6.82 -0.29
C LYS A 34 -5.81 -7.92 -1.17
N GLY A 35 -5.96 -9.18 -0.77
CA GLY A 35 -5.49 -10.34 -1.54
C GLY A 35 -4.06 -10.77 -1.20
N LEU A 36 -3.58 -10.43 -0.01
CA LEU A 36 -2.30 -10.91 0.51
C LEU A 36 -2.61 -12.03 1.50
N ALA A 37 -1.99 -13.20 1.36
CA ALA A 37 -2.30 -14.35 2.21
C ALA A 37 -1.46 -14.35 3.50
N ASN A 38 -0.29 -13.71 3.48
CA ASN A 38 0.64 -13.75 4.61
C ASN A 38 1.46 -12.47 4.74
N LYS A 39 2.14 -12.35 5.89
CA LYS A 39 2.99 -11.20 6.21
C LYS A 39 4.17 -11.07 5.23
N THR A 40 4.73 -12.17 4.72
CA THR A 40 5.85 -12.14 3.76
C THR A 40 5.41 -11.48 2.46
N GLU A 41 4.26 -11.87 1.91
CA GLU A 41 3.71 -11.23 0.70
C GLU A 41 3.45 -9.74 0.89
N VAL A 42 3.01 -9.35 2.10
CA VAL A 42 2.86 -7.94 2.46
C VAL A 42 4.20 -7.22 2.42
N HIS A 43 5.25 -7.80 2.99
CA HIS A 43 6.60 -7.22 2.93
C HIS A 43 7.14 -7.16 1.50
N GLU A 44 6.98 -8.23 0.71
CA GLU A 44 7.37 -8.25 -0.70
C GLU A 44 6.61 -7.21 -1.53
N TRP A 45 5.35 -6.95 -1.20
CA TRP A 45 4.57 -5.89 -1.84
C TRP A 45 5.12 -4.51 -1.50
N LEU A 46 5.45 -4.27 -0.22
CA LEU A 46 5.94 -2.99 0.30
C LEU A 46 7.36 -2.65 -0.16
N ASP A 47 8.23 -3.66 -0.24
CA ASP A 47 9.63 -3.54 -0.64
C ASP A 47 9.78 -3.62 -2.18
N GLY A 48 8.87 -4.33 -2.84
CA GLY A 48 8.92 -4.57 -4.27
C GLY A 48 8.39 -3.42 -5.13
N ASN A 49 8.49 -3.63 -6.45
CA ASN A 49 8.05 -2.68 -7.46
C ASN A 49 6.51 -2.49 -7.50
N ARG A 50 5.75 -3.37 -6.83
CA ARG A 50 4.28 -3.30 -6.75
C ARG A 50 3.81 -2.02 -6.05
N LYS A 51 4.49 -1.59 -4.99
CA LYS A 51 4.21 -0.32 -4.32
C LYS A 51 4.30 0.88 -5.28
N LEU A 52 5.37 0.96 -6.07
CA LEU A 52 5.57 2.03 -7.06
C LEU A 52 4.57 1.96 -8.22
N ALA A 53 4.24 0.74 -8.69
CA ALA A 53 3.23 0.54 -9.71
C ALA A 53 1.84 0.99 -9.22
N TRP A 54 1.48 0.65 -7.99
CA TRP A 54 0.23 1.08 -7.36
C TRP A 54 0.17 2.61 -7.21
N LEU A 55 1.24 3.24 -6.73
CA LEU A 55 1.33 4.71 -6.65
C LEU A 55 1.15 5.40 -8.00
N ARG A 56 1.69 4.81 -9.08
CA ARG A 56 1.49 5.30 -10.44
C ARG A 56 0.06 5.09 -10.93
N SER A 57 -0.53 3.93 -10.63
CA SER A 57 -1.92 3.62 -10.98
C SER A 57 -2.92 4.58 -10.32
N GLU A 58 -2.66 4.98 -9.08
CA GLU A 58 -3.49 5.96 -8.36
C GLU A 58 -3.15 7.42 -8.73
N GLY A 59 -2.17 7.65 -9.61
CA GLY A 59 -1.74 9.00 -10.02
C GLY A 59 -0.91 9.76 -8.99
N TYR A 60 -0.45 9.10 -7.93
CA TYR A 60 0.41 9.68 -6.90
C TYR A 60 1.88 9.78 -7.30
N ALA A 61 2.31 9.00 -8.29
CA ALA A 61 3.62 9.08 -8.91
C ALA A 61 3.47 9.33 -10.41
N LYS A 62 4.20 10.32 -10.93
CA LYS A 62 4.27 10.67 -12.35
C LYS A 62 5.60 10.22 -12.94
#